data_AF-A0A511X2H7-F1
#
_entry.id   AF-A0A511X2H7-F1
#
_cell.length_a   1.000
_cell.length_b   1.000
_cell.length_c   1.000
_cell.angle_alpha   90.00
_cell.angle_beta   90.00
_cell.angle_gamma   90.00
#
_symmetry.space_group_name_H-M   'P 1'
#
loop_
_entity.id
_entity.type
_entity.pdbx_description
1 polymer ?
#
loop_
_entity_poly.entity_id
_entity_poly.type
_entity_poly.pdbx_seq_one_letter_code
_entity_poly.pdbx_strand_id
1 'polypeptide(L)'
;MRAHLTGKQTVILICVVFTLLTVISSITGLLQGQTADAHVHIIMRFVVTVVGVSSILIFRLFPKWPLAAIYGLHYTATMGTIILLLWLSRLFIDLHPNAYKDIFFNFTPVYILIAIAFMVIGRNKKRSST
;
A
#
# COMPACT_ATOMS: atom_id res chain seq x y z
N MET A 1 -12.96 -7.68 -12.86
CA MET A 1 -11.81 -7.19 -13.66
C MET A 1 -10.57 -7.42 -12.81
N ARG A 2 -9.68 -8.34 -13.19
CA ARG A 2 -8.46 -8.59 -12.40
C ARG A 2 -7.45 -7.51 -12.78
N ALA A 3 -6.85 -6.85 -11.80
CA ALA A 3 -5.87 -5.81 -12.04
C ALA A 3 -4.69 -6.39 -12.84
N HIS A 4 -4.51 -5.91 -14.08
CA HIS A 4 -3.39 -6.30 -14.92
C HIS A 4 -2.46 -5.10 -15.08
N LEU A 5 -1.49 -5.00 -14.16
CA LEU A 5 -0.42 -4.02 -14.25
C LEU A 5 0.73 -4.61 -15.06
N THR A 6 1.20 -3.85 -16.05
CA THR A 6 2.49 -4.06 -16.71
C THR A 6 3.62 -3.56 -15.80
N GLY A 7 4.86 -4.02 -16.01
CA GLY A 7 6.00 -3.59 -15.19
C GLY A 7 6.18 -2.06 -15.14
N LYS A 8 5.96 -1.37 -16.26
CA LYS A 8 5.97 0.10 -16.32
C LYS A 8 4.90 0.73 -15.43
N GLN A 9 3.66 0.20 -15.49
CA GLN A 9 2.56 0.70 -14.66
C GLN A 9 2.79 0.42 -13.17
N THR A 10 3.39 -0.71 -12.82
CA THR A 10 3.78 -1.03 -11.44
C THR A 10 4.76 0.00 -10.89
N VAL A 11 5.81 0.33 -11.65
CA VAL A 11 6.81 1.32 -11.23
C VAL A 11 6.18 2.72 -11.08
N ILE A 12 5.36 3.14 -12.05
CA ILE A 12 4.64 4.42 -11.97
C ILE A 12 3.75 4.46 -10.73
N LEU A 13 3.02 3.39 -10.44
CA LEU A 13 2.14 3.31 -9.28
C LEU A 13 2.93 3.38 -7.96
N ILE A 14 4.09 2.71 -7.87
CA ILE A 14 5.00 2.83 -6.73
C ILE A 14 5.42 4.29 -6.55
N CYS A 15 5.87 4.96 -7.61
CA CYS A 15 6.30 6.35 -7.53
C CYS A 15 5.18 7.29 -7.06
N VAL A 16 3.97 7.14 -7.63
CA VAL A 16 2.81 7.98 -7.28
C VAL A 16 2.40 7.75 -5.82
N VAL A 17 2.23 6.49 -5.41
CA VAL A 17 1.81 6.16 -4.03
C VAL A 17 2.87 6.60 -3.02
N PHE A 18 4.15 6.34 -3.30
CA PHE A 18 5.25 6.76 -2.43
C PHE A 18 5.32 8.28 -2.29
N THR A 19 5.16 9.02 -3.39
CA THR A 19 5.16 10.49 -3.37
C THR A 19 4.01 11.03 -2.55
N LEU A 20 2.78 10.53 -2.77
CA LEU A 20 1.61 10.97 -2.03
C LEU A 20 1.74 10.69 -0.53
N LEU A 21 2.15 9.48 -0.16
CA LEU A 21 2.37 9.10 1.25
C LEU A 21 3.43 10.00 1.90
N THR A 22 4.53 10.27 1.21
CA THR A 22 5.61 11.11 1.72
C THR A 22 5.14 12.54 1.91
N VAL A 23 4.46 13.13 0.92
CA VAL A 23 3.93 14.50 1.01
C VAL A 23 2.91 14.64 2.13
N ILE A 24 1.95 13.70 2.25
CA ILE A 24 0.96 13.71 3.34
C ILE A 24 1.67 13.63 4.69
N SER A 25 2.65 12.75 4.82
CA SER A 25 3.39 12.63 6.07
C SER A 25 4.24 13.87 6.38
N SER A 26 4.83 14.52 5.39
CA SER A 26 5.57 15.76 5.59
C SER A 26 4.66 16.91 6.00
N ILE A 27 3.46 17.02 5.40
CA ILE A 27 2.46 18.02 5.78
C ILE A 27 2.01 17.79 7.22
N THR A 28 1.67 16.54 7.59
CA THR A 28 1.23 16.21 8.96
C THR A 28 2.35 16.43 9.98
N GLY A 29 3.59 16.07 9.66
CA GLY A 29 4.75 16.37 10.49
C GLY A 29 4.93 17.88 10.71
N LEU A 30 4.82 18.68 9.64
CA LEU A 30 4.94 20.14 9.71
C LEU A 30 3.85 20.77 10.60
N LEU A 31 2.60 20.29 10.49
CA LEU A 31 1.50 20.73 11.35
C LEU A 31 1.71 20.37 12.84
N GLN A 32 2.50 19.34 13.12
CA GLN A 32 2.88 18.92 14.46
C GLN A 32 4.18 19.59 14.97
N GLY A 33 4.74 20.53 14.20
CA GLY A 33 5.99 21.22 14.54
C GLY A 33 7.27 20.42 14.26
N GLN A 34 7.16 19.27 13.58
CA GLN A 34 8.32 18.48 13.15
C GLN A 34 8.83 18.98 11.80
N THR A 35 10.04 19.53 11.78
CA THR A 35 10.66 20.08 10.56
C THR A 35 11.52 19.06 9.80
N ALA A 36 11.84 17.93 10.42
CA ALA A 36 12.61 16.85 9.82
C ALA A 36 11.96 15.50 10.12
N ASP A 37 11.98 14.62 9.12
CA ASP A 37 11.53 13.22 9.24
C ASP A 37 12.78 12.33 9.28
N ALA A 38 12.75 11.25 10.06
CA ALA A 38 13.89 10.33 10.10
C ALA A 38 14.08 9.66 8.73
N HIS A 39 15.31 9.62 8.20
CA HIS A 39 15.59 8.96 6.91
C HIS A 39 15.09 7.51 6.88
N VAL A 40 15.14 6.83 8.04
CA VAL A 40 14.60 5.48 8.23
C VAL A 40 13.09 5.43 7.94
N HIS A 41 12.30 6.43 8.37
CA HIS A 41 10.86 6.46 8.10
C HIS A 41 10.56 6.56 6.59
N ILE A 42 11.32 7.38 5.87
CA ILE A 42 11.18 7.54 4.42
C ILE A 42 11.49 6.22 3.70
N ILE A 43 12.59 5.56 4.08
CA ILE A 43 12.98 4.25 3.53
C ILE A 43 11.90 3.20 3.82
N MET A 44 11.39 3.14 5.04
CA MET A 44 10.35 2.18 5.42
C MET A 44 9.04 2.41 4.64
N ARG A 45 8.63 3.66 4.40
CA ARG A 45 7.49 3.97 3.53
C ARG A 45 7.70 3.49 2.10
N PHE A 46 8.92 3.64 1.57
CA PHE A 46 9.27 3.14 0.24
C PHE A 46 9.15 1.61 0.17
N VAL A 47 9.78 0.88 1.11
CA VAL A 47 9.72 -0.59 1.17
C VAL A 47 8.27 -1.08 1.25
N VAL A 48 7.46 -0.45 2.12
CA VAL A 48 6.03 -0.81 2.28
C VAL A 48 5.25 -0.57 0.99
N THR A 49 5.53 0.51 0.28
CA THR A 49 4.87 0.82 -1.00
C THR A 49 5.25 -0.20 -2.07
N VAL A 50 6.53 -0.58 -2.16
CA VAL A 50 7.00 -1.62 -3.09
C VAL A 50 6.30 -2.95 -2.79
N VAL A 51 6.23 -3.36 -1.53
CA VAL A 51 5.53 -4.59 -1.11
C VAL A 51 4.05 -4.52 -1.45
N GLY A 52 3.38 -3.41 -1.13
CA GLY A 52 1.95 -3.24 -1.35
C GLY A 52 1.52 -3.18 -2.81
N VAL A 53 2.37 -2.63 -3.69
CA VAL A 53 2.08 -2.61 -5.13
C VAL A 53 2.47 -3.94 -5.78
N SER A 54 3.57 -4.57 -5.35
CA SER A 54 4.01 -5.85 -5.89
C SER A 54 3.08 -7.00 -5.49
N SER A 55 2.42 -6.90 -4.33
CA SER A 55 1.45 -7.90 -3.89
C SER A 55 0.21 -7.99 -4.79
N ILE A 56 0.00 -7.03 -5.71
CA ILE A 56 -1.07 -7.10 -6.72
C ILE A 56 -0.95 -8.36 -7.59
N LEU A 57 0.24 -8.98 -7.67
CA LEU A 57 0.42 -10.28 -8.31
C LEU A 57 -0.47 -11.38 -7.70
N ILE A 58 -0.83 -11.29 -6.41
CA ILE A 58 -1.71 -12.24 -5.70
C ILE A 58 -3.09 -12.34 -6.38
N PHE A 59 -3.60 -11.26 -6.99
CA PHE A 59 -4.88 -11.29 -7.70
C PHE A 59 -4.90 -12.28 -8.89
N ARG A 60 -3.72 -12.72 -9.37
CA ARG A 60 -3.59 -13.69 -10.46
C ARG A 60 -3.72 -15.14 -9.98
N LEU A 61 -3.36 -15.43 -8.72
CA LEU A 61 -3.32 -16.80 -8.20
C LEU A 61 -4.73 -17.38 -7.96
N PHE A 62 -5.73 -16.54 -7.73
CA PHE A 62 -7.08 -16.98 -7.34
C PHE A 62 -8.15 -16.56 -8.36
N PRO A 63 -8.14 -17.14 -9.58
CA PRO A 63 -9.01 -16.67 -10.65
C PRO A 63 -10.51 -16.88 -10.36
N LYS A 64 -10.87 -17.95 -9.67
CA LYS A 64 -12.27 -18.38 -9.48
C LYS A 64 -12.93 -17.81 -8.22
N TRP A 65 -12.20 -17.05 -7.41
CA TRP A 65 -12.69 -16.55 -6.12
C TRP A 65 -13.53 -15.28 -6.28
N PRO A 66 -14.51 -15.04 -5.39
CA PRO A 66 -15.27 -13.80 -5.40
C PRO A 66 -14.35 -12.61 -5.12
N LEU A 67 -14.58 -11.47 -5.78
CA LEU A 67 -13.71 -10.29 -5.71
C LEU A 67 -13.44 -9.85 -4.26
N ALA A 68 -14.48 -9.81 -3.42
CA ALA A 68 -14.34 -9.43 -2.01
C ALA A 68 -13.36 -10.34 -1.25
N ALA A 69 -13.40 -11.65 -1.49
CA ALA A 69 -12.47 -12.59 -0.85
C ALA A 69 -11.03 -12.38 -1.32
N ILE A 70 -10.82 -12.08 -2.62
CA ILE A 70 -9.48 -11.81 -3.15
C ILE A 70 -8.91 -10.51 -2.55
N TYR A 71 -9.71 -9.44 -2.46
CA TYR A 71 -9.28 -8.19 -1.82
C TYR A 71 -9.00 -8.37 -0.33
N GLY A 72 -9.81 -9.18 0.36
CA GLY A 72 -9.58 -9.54 1.77
C GLY A 72 -8.26 -10.30 1.95
N LEU A 73 -8.05 -11.37 1.18
CA LEU A 73 -6.81 -12.16 1.20
C LEU A 73 -5.58 -11.32 0.85
N HIS A 74 -5.68 -10.48 -0.18
CA HIS A 74 -4.60 -9.61 -0.58
C HIS A 74 -4.23 -8.62 0.54
N TYR A 75 -5.25 -8.01 1.18
CA TYR A 75 -5.03 -7.10 2.29
C TYR A 75 -4.35 -7.81 3.47
N THR A 76 -4.89 -8.95 3.91
CA THR A 76 -4.34 -9.70 5.06
C THR A 76 -2.93 -10.19 4.80
N ALA A 77 -2.65 -10.72 3.60
CA ALA A 77 -1.31 -11.17 3.21
C ALA A 77 -0.31 -10.00 3.15
N THR A 78 -0.71 -8.88 2.55
CA THR A 78 0.15 -7.69 2.41
C THR A 78 0.43 -7.05 3.77
N MET A 79 -0.60 -6.82 4.58
CA MET A 79 -0.46 -6.27 5.93
C MET A 79 0.35 -7.20 6.83
N GLY A 80 0.11 -8.51 6.76
CA GLY A 80 0.91 -9.50 7.48
C GLY A 80 2.39 -9.44 7.10
N THR A 81 2.70 -9.29 5.81
CA THR A 81 4.07 -9.12 5.31
C THR A 81 4.70 -7.83 5.85
N ILE A 82 3.96 -6.72 5.84
CA ILE A 82 4.45 -5.43 6.36
C ILE A 82 4.73 -5.52 7.87
N ILE A 83 3.84 -6.13 8.65
CA ILE A 83 4.03 -6.33 10.09
C ILE A 83 5.23 -7.24 10.35
N LEU A 84 5.40 -8.31 9.57
CA LEU A 84 6.58 -9.19 9.66
C LEU A 84 7.87 -8.42 9.39
N LEU A 85 7.89 -7.56 8.36
CA LEU A 85 9.05 -6.72 8.04
C LEU A 85 9.38 -5.74 9.16
N LEU A 86 8.36 -5.12 9.77
CA LEU A 86 8.57 -4.24 10.94
C LEU A 86 9.12 -5.01 12.14
N TRP A 87 8.59 -6.21 12.38
CA TRP A 87 9.06 -7.07 13.44
C TRP A 87 10.53 -7.48 13.24
N LEU A 88 10.91 -7.86 12.02
CA LEU A 88 12.31 -8.13 11.66
C LEU A 88 13.19 -6.88 11.79
N SER A 89 12.67 -5.70 11.42
CA SER A 89 13.43 -4.45 11.51
C SER A 89 13.76 -4.07 12.95
N ARG A 90 12.91 -4.45 13.92
CA ARG A 90 13.16 -4.27 15.36
C ARG A 90 14.44 -4.96 15.84
N LEU A 91 14.92 -5.99 15.14
CA LEU A 91 16.18 -6.67 15.49
C LEU A 91 17.42 -5.80 15.18
N PHE A 92 17.28 -4.79 14.32
CA PHE A 92 18.39 -3.97 13.85
C PHE A 92 18.27 -2.50 14.26
N ILE A 93 17.05 -2.00 14.50
CA ILE A 93 16.77 -0.59 14.77
C ILE A 93 15.71 -0.47 15.87
N ASP A 94 15.88 0.51 16.75
CA ASP A 94 14.84 0.89 17.71
C ASP A 94 13.62 1.46 16.99
N LEU A 95 12.53 0.67 16.96
CA LEU A 95 11.25 1.11 16.42
C LEU A 95 10.48 1.93 17.46
N HIS A 96 9.86 3.01 16.98
CA HIS A 96 8.95 3.81 17.78
C HIS A 96 7.81 2.93 18.35
N PRO A 97 7.34 3.16 19.60
CA PRO A 97 6.30 2.33 20.22
C PRO A 97 4.99 2.25 19.41
N ASN A 98 4.70 3.29 18.63
CA ASN A 98 3.51 3.36 17.78
C ASN A 98 3.73 2.92 16.33
N ALA A 99 4.92 2.44 15.94
CA ALA A 99 5.24 2.12 14.54
C ALA A 99 4.24 1.15 13.88
N TYR A 100 3.73 0.16 14.63
CA TYR A 100 2.70 -0.77 14.14
C TYR A 100 1.33 -0.10 13.91
N LYS A 101 0.94 0.85 14.77
CA LYS A 101 -0.29 1.61 14.59
C LYS A 101 -0.14 2.58 13.42
N ASP A 102 1.00 3.27 13.36
CA ASP A 102 1.29 4.24 12.32
C ASP A 102 1.26 3.58 10.95
N ILE A 103 1.84 2.38 10.79
CA ILE A 103 1.79 1.69 9.51
C ILE A 103 0.38 1.25 9.13
N PHE A 104 -0.41 0.80 10.10
CA PHE A 104 -1.78 0.35 9.88
C PHE A 104 -2.65 1.52 9.39
N PHE A 105 -2.56 2.67 10.07
CA PHE A 105 -3.32 3.87 9.71
C PHE A 105 -2.82 4.55 8.42
N ASN A 106 -1.56 4.36 8.03
CA ASN A 106 -1.06 4.84 6.74
C ASN A 106 -1.46 3.92 5.58
N PHE A 107 -1.31 2.60 5.74
CA PHE A 107 -1.53 1.65 4.65
C PHE A 107 -3.02 1.42 4.37
N THR A 108 -3.85 1.28 5.40
CA THR A 108 -5.26 0.88 5.25
C THR A 108 -6.09 1.86 4.42
N PRO A 109 -6.04 3.18 4.66
CA PRO A 109 -6.82 4.14 3.86
C PRO A 109 -6.37 4.16 2.39
N VAL A 110 -5.06 4.13 2.13
CA VAL A 110 -4.51 4.09 0.77
C VAL A 110 -4.94 2.82 0.05
N TYR A 111 -4.88 1.68 0.74
CA TYR A 111 -5.34 0.41 0.18
C TYR A 111 -6.82 0.44 -0.20
N ILE A 112 -7.68 0.96 0.68
CA ILE A 112 -9.11 1.09 0.44
C ILE A 112 -9.36 2.00 -0.78
N LEU A 113 -8.69 3.15 -0.86
CA LEU A 113 -8.82 4.08 -1.98
C LEU A 113 -8.44 3.41 -3.32
N ILE A 114 -7.31 2.70 -3.35
CA ILE A 114 -6.86 1.98 -4.54
C ILE A 114 -7.84 0.86 -4.91
N ALA A 115 -8.33 0.09 -3.93
CA ALA A 115 -9.29 -0.98 -4.16
C ALA A 115 -10.62 -0.44 -4.73
N ILE A 116 -11.14 0.66 -4.18
CA ILE A 116 -12.34 1.34 -4.70
C ILE A 116 -12.10 1.84 -6.11
N ALA A 117 -10.97 2.51 -6.38
CA ALA A 117 -10.63 3.00 -7.72
C ALA A 117 -10.65 1.86 -8.76
N PHE A 118 -10.01 0.73 -8.44
CA PHE A 118 -10.04 -0.45 -9.31
C PHE A 118 -11.44 -1.03 -9.50
N MET A 119 -12.28 -1.05 -8.45
CA MET A 119 -13.66 -1.51 -8.57
C MET A 119 -14.51 -0.58 -9.46
N VAL A 120 -14.41 0.74 -9.30
CA VAL A 120 -15.18 1.73 -10.05
C VAL A 120 -14.77 1.73 -11.53
N ILE A 121 -13.48 1.84 -11.82
CA ILE A 121 -12.94 1.77 -13.20
C ILE A 121 -13.35 0.43 -13.84
N GLY A 122 -13.31 -0.64 -13.05
CA GLY A 122 -13.70 -1.98 -13.48
C GLY A 122 -15.19 -2.12 -13.85
N ARG A 123 -16.07 -1.32 -13.25
CA ARG A 123 -17.50 -1.31 -13.60
C ARG A 123 -17.75 -0.48 -14.86
N ASN A 124 -17.10 0.67 -15.00
CA ASN A 124 -17.29 1.58 -16.14
C ASN A 124 -16.86 0.96 -17.47
N LYS A 125 -15.73 0.25 -17.51
CA LYS A 125 -15.27 -0.42 -18.73
C LYS A 125 -16.18 -1.60 -19.14
N LYS A 126 -16.93 -2.20 -18.21
CA LYS A 126 -17.94 -3.22 -18.54
C LYS A 126 -19.18 -2.60 -19.20
N ARG A 127 -19.57 -1.40 -18.76
CA ARG A 127 -20.74 -0.66 -19.27
C ARG A 127 -20.51 -0.01 -20.65
N SER A 128 -19.26 0.25 -21.03
CA SER A 128 -18.89 0.81 -22.35
C SER A 128 -18.74 -0.23 -23.47
N SER A 129 -18.71 -1.53 -23.14
CA SER A 129 -18.61 -2.63 -24.12
C SER A 129 -19.86 -3.53 -24.14
N THR A 130 -20.97 -3.04 -23.58
CA THR A 130 -22.32 -3.60 -23.73
C THR A 130 -23.17 -2.55 -24.41
#